data_AF-A0A6L5QBF7-F1
#
_entry.id   AF-A0A6L5QBF7-F1
#
_cell.length_a   1.000
_cell.length_b   1.000
_cell.length_c   1.000
_cell.angle_alpha   90.00
_cell.angle_beta   90.00
_cell.angle_gamma   90.00
#
_symmetry.space_group_name_H-M   'P 1'
#
loop_
_entity.id
_entity.type
_entity.pdbx_description
1 polymer ?
#
loop_
_entity_poly.entity_id
_entity_poly.type
_entity_poly.pdbx_seq_one_letter_code
_entity_poly.pdbx_strand_id
1 'polypeptide(L)'
;MNKSGLIAIALMLAAGWAQAAQWVRVGGSKTATYYIDKASVIPVDKTRKAWSMQTYTRMQKTPEGKLYKSVKMLHVYGCDDHTTTLLAQVYYPEAMGKGEPVENYKFEKFNPEDIVPDSPFDATLAAACKG
;
A
#
# COMPACT_ATOMS: atom_id res chain seq x y z
N MET A 1 -44.90 2.92 6.80
CA MET A 1 -43.55 2.58 6.28
C MET A 1 -43.38 1.07 6.42
N ASN A 2 -43.31 0.33 5.31
CA ASN A 2 -43.30 -1.14 5.36
C ASN A 2 -41.94 -1.65 5.87
N LYS A 3 -41.94 -2.81 6.56
CA LYS A 3 -40.71 -3.42 7.09
C LYS A 3 -39.67 -3.65 5.98
N SER A 4 -40.13 -3.95 4.76
CA SER A 4 -39.28 -4.16 3.57
C SER A 4 -38.52 -2.90 3.11
N GLY A 5 -39.13 -1.71 3.21
CA GLY A 5 -38.49 -0.44 2.85
C GLY A 5 -37.44 0.01 3.86
N LEU A 6 -37.67 -0.27 5.14
CA LEU A 6 -36.67 -0.07 6.21
C LEU A 6 -35.44 -0.97 6.03
N ILE A 7 -35.64 -2.23 5.62
CA ILE A 7 -34.54 -3.18 5.34
C ILE A 7 -33.73 -2.74 4.12
N ALA A 8 -34.39 -2.28 3.05
CA ALA A 8 -33.70 -1.81 1.84
C ALA A 8 -32.83 -0.56 2.10
N ILE A 9 -33.31 0.39 2.91
CA ILE A 9 -32.57 1.60 3.28
C ILE A 9 -31.37 1.27 4.18
N ALA A 10 -31.52 0.32 5.10
CA ALA A 10 -30.43 -0.13 5.97
C ALA A 10 -29.29 -0.83 5.18
N LEU A 11 -29.62 -1.61 4.15
CA LEU A 11 -28.64 -2.28 3.28
C LEU A 11 -27.86 -1.29 2.39
N MET A 12 -28.51 -0.23 1.91
CA MET A 12 -27.84 0.81 1.10
C MET A 12 -26.89 1.69 1.93
N LEU A 13 -27.20 1.93 3.21
CA LEU A 13 -26.32 2.69 4.12
C LEU A 13 -25.07 1.90 4.54
N ALA A 14 -25.14 0.56 4.60
CA ALA A 14 -24.01 -0.29 4.94
C ALA A 14 -22.97 -0.43 3.79
N ALA A 15 -23.38 -0.19 2.54
CA ALA A 15 -22.49 -0.26 1.37
C ALA A 15 -21.57 0.97 1.21
N GLY A 16 -21.81 2.05 1.98
CA GLY A 16 -21.11 3.33 1.81
C GLY A 16 -19.70 3.42 2.42
N TRP A 17 -19.26 2.42 3.18
CA TRP A 17 -17.98 2.47 3.92
C TRP A 17 -17.00 1.35 3.59
N ALA A 18 -17.19 0.63 2.48
CA ALA A 18 -16.08 -0.11 1.90
C ALA A 18 -15.15 0.89 1.20
N GLN A 19 -14.13 1.40 1.90
CA GLN A 19 -13.02 2.12 1.28
C GLN A 19 -12.32 1.14 0.33
N ALA A 20 -12.74 1.13 -0.93
CA ALA A 20 -12.08 0.35 -1.96
C ALA A 20 -10.67 0.92 -2.17
N ALA A 21 -9.68 0.03 -2.27
CA ALA A 21 -8.31 0.45 -2.53
C ALA A 21 -8.23 1.28 -3.82
N GLN A 22 -7.56 2.43 -3.76
CA GLN A 22 -7.36 3.36 -4.87
C GLN A 22 -5.90 3.35 -5.29
N TRP A 23 -5.48 2.26 -5.95
CA TRP A 23 -4.11 2.09 -6.43
C TRP A 23 -3.80 3.06 -7.57
N VAL A 24 -2.91 4.02 -7.33
CA VAL A 24 -2.41 4.97 -8.32
C VAL A 24 -0.97 4.65 -8.64
N ARG A 25 -0.65 4.56 -9.94
CA ARG A 25 0.74 4.37 -10.40
C ARG A 25 1.55 5.62 -10.10
N VAL A 26 2.66 5.47 -9.38
CA VAL A 26 3.57 6.57 -9.03
C VAL A 26 4.89 6.51 -9.78
N GLY A 27 5.22 5.35 -10.35
CA GLY A 27 6.49 5.18 -11.06
C GLY A 27 6.68 3.77 -11.57
N GLY A 28 7.84 3.50 -12.17
CA GLY A 28 8.18 2.19 -12.68
C GLY A 28 9.41 2.21 -13.57
N SER A 29 9.92 1.01 -13.80
CA SER A 29 10.98 0.69 -14.74
C SER A 29 10.47 -0.34 -15.76
N LYS A 30 11.36 -0.86 -16.61
CA LYS A 30 11.03 -1.98 -17.50
C LYS A 30 10.69 -3.27 -16.73
N THR A 31 11.14 -3.40 -15.48
CA THR A 31 11.03 -4.65 -14.71
C THR A 31 9.97 -4.60 -13.61
N ALA A 32 9.63 -3.41 -13.09
CA ALA A 32 8.68 -3.22 -12.01
C ALA A 32 7.82 -1.96 -12.17
N THR A 33 6.59 -1.99 -11.66
CA THR A 33 5.71 -0.82 -11.53
C THR A 33 5.33 -0.60 -10.07
N TYR A 34 5.31 0.67 -9.66
CA TYR A 34 5.07 1.08 -8.28
C TYR A 34 3.76 1.85 -8.16
N TYR A 35 3.03 1.56 -7.10
CA TYR A 35 1.72 2.12 -6.79
C TYR A 35 1.65 2.59 -5.34
N ILE A 36 0.78 3.54 -5.09
CA ILE A 36 0.29 3.90 -3.76
C ILE A 36 -1.22 3.72 -3.70
N ASP A 37 -1.74 3.20 -2.59
CA ASP A 37 -3.18 3.20 -2.33
C ASP A 37 -3.57 4.53 -1.69
N LYS A 38 -4.15 5.44 -2.48
CA LYS A 38 -4.57 6.76 -2.00
C LYS A 38 -5.63 6.69 -0.90
N ALA A 39 -6.50 5.67 -0.93
CA ALA A 39 -7.54 5.50 0.10
C ALA A 39 -6.96 5.06 1.44
N SER A 40 -5.74 4.53 1.46
CA SER A 40 -5.06 4.08 2.68
C SER A 40 -4.26 5.17 3.41
N VAL A 41 -4.09 6.35 2.80
CA VAL A 41 -3.27 7.43 3.35
C VAL A 41 -3.98 8.00 4.57
N ILE A 42 -3.37 7.85 5.74
CA ILE A 42 -3.87 8.42 6.99
C ILE A 42 -2.78 9.24 7.70
N PRO A 43 -3.12 10.40 8.30
CA PRO A 43 -2.19 11.16 9.12
C PRO A 43 -1.89 10.39 10.42
N VAL A 44 -0.62 10.40 10.82
CA VAL A 44 -0.16 9.90 12.12
C VAL A 44 0.83 10.92 12.66
N ASP A 45 0.40 11.77 13.58
CA ASP A 45 1.16 12.94 14.04
C ASP A 45 1.64 13.80 12.85
N LYS A 46 2.96 14.00 12.70
CA LYS A 46 3.59 14.73 11.59
C LYS A 46 3.91 13.86 10.38
N THR A 47 3.50 12.59 10.40
CA THR A 47 3.79 11.61 9.36
C THR A 47 2.54 11.22 8.58
N ARG A 48 2.73 10.46 7.50
CA ARG A 48 1.65 9.82 6.74
C ARG A 48 1.88 8.32 6.72
N LYS A 49 0.87 7.54 7.07
CA LYS A 49 0.91 6.09 6.94
C LYS A 49 0.11 5.69 5.71
N ALA A 50 0.69 4.85 4.85
CA ALA A 50 0.02 4.41 3.62
C ALA A 50 0.53 3.05 3.15
N TRP A 51 -0.34 2.33 2.45
CA TRP A 51 0.05 1.15 1.68
C TRP A 51 0.59 1.56 0.31
N SER A 52 1.71 0.94 -0.06
CA SER A 52 2.27 0.96 -1.41
C SER A 52 2.34 -0.46 -1.97
N MET A 53 2.54 -0.57 -3.27
CA MET A 53 2.69 -1.87 -3.94
C MET A 53 3.72 -1.80 -5.04
N GLN A 54 4.56 -2.81 -5.10
CA GLN A 54 5.45 -3.06 -6.23
C GLN A 54 4.98 -4.33 -6.95
N THR A 55 4.81 -4.26 -8.28
CA THR A 55 4.51 -5.43 -9.12
C THR A 55 5.59 -5.61 -10.18
N TYR A 56 6.00 -6.85 -10.39
CA TYR A 56 7.11 -7.20 -11.27
C TYR A 56 6.62 -7.88 -12.55
N THR A 57 7.37 -7.69 -13.62
CA THR A 57 7.13 -8.37 -14.90
C THR A 57 7.52 -9.85 -14.84
N ARG A 58 8.51 -10.20 -14.02
CA ARG A 58 9.04 -11.56 -13.80
C ARG A 58 8.96 -11.94 -12.32
N MET A 59 8.92 -13.25 -12.04
CA MET A 59 8.98 -13.76 -10.68
C MET A 59 10.26 -13.31 -9.98
N GLN A 60 10.11 -12.90 -8.73
CA GLN A 60 11.17 -12.58 -7.79
C GLN A 60 11.21 -13.67 -6.71
N LYS A 61 12.26 -13.67 -5.89
CA LYS A 61 12.38 -14.54 -4.70
C LYS A 61 12.43 -13.69 -3.45
N THR A 62 11.67 -14.07 -2.43
CA THR A 62 11.83 -13.53 -1.07
C THR A 62 13.17 -13.99 -0.47
N PRO A 63 13.62 -13.42 0.66
CA PRO A 63 14.85 -13.88 1.32
C PRO A 63 14.84 -15.39 1.65
N GLU A 64 13.67 -15.95 1.94
CA GLU A 64 13.41 -17.36 2.25
C GLU A 64 13.16 -18.21 0.98
N GLY A 65 13.26 -17.60 -0.20
CA GLY A 65 13.21 -18.27 -1.49
C GLY A 65 11.81 -18.52 -2.06
N LYS A 66 10.75 -17.96 -1.47
CA LYS A 66 9.39 -18.05 -2.02
C LYS A 66 9.26 -17.20 -3.28
N LEU A 67 8.60 -17.75 -4.30
CA LEU A 67 8.37 -17.03 -5.55
C LEU A 67 7.20 -16.07 -5.40
N TYR A 68 7.40 -14.82 -5.83
CA TYR A 68 6.37 -13.79 -5.81
C TYR A 68 6.44 -12.89 -7.04
N LYS A 69 5.33 -12.22 -7.37
CA LYS A 69 5.22 -11.28 -8.49
C LYS A 69 4.75 -9.90 -8.07
N SER A 70 4.24 -9.74 -6.86
CA SER A 70 4.02 -8.42 -6.26
C SER A 70 4.17 -8.44 -4.75
N VAL A 71 4.44 -7.27 -4.18
CA VAL A 71 4.55 -7.06 -2.74
C VAL A 71 3.77 -5.80 -2.36
N LYS A 72 2.93 -5.91 -1.33
CA LYS A 72 2.32 -4.75 -0.65
C LYS A 72 3.17 -4.38 0.55
N MET A 73 3.36 -3.09 0.77
CA MET A 73 4.25 -2.57 1.80
C MET A 73 3.53 -1.48 2.58
N LEU A 74 3.53 -1.57 3.90
CA LEU A 74 2.99 -0.52 4.77
C LEU A 74 4.15 0.38 5.19
N HIS A 75 4.06 1.66 4.87
CA HIS A 75 5.06 2.66 5.21
C HIS A 75 4.47 3.71 6.13
N VAL A 76 5.32 4.23 7.02
CA VAL A 76 5.18 5.57 7.61
C VAL A 76 6.15 6.49 6.88
N TYR A 77 5.70 7.69 6.55
CA TYR A 77 6.43 8.69 5.78
C TYR A 77 6.56 9.98 6.59
N GLY A 78 7.79 10.40 6.87
CA GLY A 78 8.09 11.72 7.43
C GLY A 78 8.11 12.76 6.31
N CYS A 79 7.03 13.52 6.15
CA CYS A 79 6.88 14.44 5.02
C CYS A 79 7.89 15.59 5.05
N ASP A 80 8.17 16.12 6.24
CA ASP A 80 9.12 17.24 6.42
C ASP A 80 10.57 16.75 6.41
N ASP A 81 10.81 15.54 6.92
CA ASP A 81 12.15 14.95 7.08
C ASP A 81 12.61 14.14 5.87
N HIS A 82 11.74 13.91 4.87
CA HIS A 82 12.02 13.07 3.69
C HIS A 82 12.43 11.63 4.03
N THR A 83 11.76 11.04 5.02
CA THR A 83 12.07 9.68 5.51
C THR A 83 10.93 8.69 5.32
N THR A 84 11.27 7.40 5.37
CA THR A 84 10.28 6.32 5.45
C THR A 84 10.66 5.28 6.50
N THR A 85 9.64 4.65 7.11
CA THR A 85 9.79 3.47 7.96
C THR A 85 8.90 2.37 7.43
N LEU A 86 9.49 1.22 7.08
CA LEU A 86 8.75 0.03 6.65
C LEU A 86 8.16 -0.70 7.85
N LEU A 87 6.84 -0.88 7.88
CA LEU A 87 6.11 -1.52 8.99
C LEU A 87 5.63 -2.92 8.66
N ALA A 88 5.34 -3.21 7.39
CA ALA A 88 4.89 -4.53 6.97
C ALA A 88 5.17 -4.79 5.49
N GLN A 89 5.33 -6.06 5.15
CA GLN A 89 5.36 -6.54 3.78
C GLN A 89 4.49 -7.78 3.61
N VAL A 90 3.77 -7.85 2.50
CA VAL A 90 2.94 -8.99 2.12
C VAL A 90 3.25 -9.36 0.68
N TYR A 91 3.73 -10.58 0.48
CA TYR A 91 4.19 -11.09 -0.81
C TYR A 91 3.12 -11.95 -1.47
N TYR A 92 2.89 -11.70 -2.76
CA TYR A 92 1.82 -12.34 -3.53
C TYR A 92 2.38 -13.06 -4.76
N PRO A 93 1.84 -14.23 -5.11
CA PRO A 93 2.33 -15.03 -6.24
C PRO A 93 1.99 -14.37 -7.59
N GLU A 94 0.97 -13.51 -7.64
CA GLU A 94 0.52 -12.83 -8.86
C GLU A 94 0.79 -11.32 -8.82
N ALA A 95 0.56 -10.67 -9.96
CA ALA A 95 0.64 -9.22 -10.08
C ALA A 95 -0.48 -8.53 -9.31
N MET A 96 -0.24 -7.27 -8.90
CA MET A 96 -1.25 -6.41 -8.26
C MET A 96 -1.87 -6.99 -6.97
N GLY A 97 -1.08 -7.73 -6.18
CA GLY A 97 -1.49 -8.23 -4.87
C GLY A 97 -2.57 -9.32 -4.93
N LYS A 98 -2.60 -10.10 -6.01
CA LYS A 98 -3.56 -11.18 -6.23
C LYS A 98 -3.01 -12.54 -5.79
N GLY A 99 -3.94 -13.46 -5.51
CA GLY A 99 -3.63 -14.78 -4.96
C GLY A 99 -3.45 -14.77 -3.45
N GLU A 100 -3.30 -15.97 -2.88
CA GLU A 100 -3.01 -16.12 -1.45
C GLU A 100 -1.59 -15.66 -1.14
N PRO A 101 -1.35 -14.87 -0.07
CA PRO A 101 -0.01 -14.46 0.31
C PRO A 101 0.94 -15.65 0.49
N VAL A 102 2.11 -15.59 -0.14
CA VAL A 102 3.15 -16.62 -0.01
C VAL A 102 4.06 -16.37 1.19
N GLU A 103 4.15 -15.13 1.65
CA GLU A 103 4.98 -14.71 2.78
C GLU A 103 4.57 -13.34 3.31
N ASN A 104 4.78 -13.09 4.61
CA ASN A 104 4.40 -11.85 5.29
C ASN A 104 5.41 -11.51 6.39
N TYR A 105 5.76 -10.23 6.53
CA TYR A 105 6.56 -9.74 7.65
C TYR A 105 5.88 -8.54 8.28
N LYS A 106 6.05 -8.41 9.60
CA LYS A 106 5.73 -7.22 10.38
C LYS A 106 6.98 -6.77 11.09
N PHE A 107 7.16 -5.46 11.11
CA PHE A 107 8.36 -4.81 11.59
C PHE A 107 7.96 -3.86 12.72
N GLU A 108 8.47 -4.11 13.93
CA GLU A 108 8.06 -3.36 15.13
C GLU A 108 9.06 -2.27 15.54
N LYS A 109 10.31 -2.33 15.04
CA LYS A 109 11.41 -1.48 15.52
C LYS A 109 12.39 -1.11 14.42
N PHE A 110 11.95 -0.33 13.45
CA PHE A 110 12.85 0.28 12.47
C PHE A 110 12.93 1.78 12.70
N ASN A 111 14.15 2.30 12.62
CA ASN A 111 14.36 3.73 12.56
C ASN A 111 13.89 4.23 11.18
N PRO A 112 13.47 5.50 11.07
CA PRO A 112 13.28 6.13 9.77
C PRO A 112 14.57 6.07 8.94
N GLU A 113 14.43 5.76 7.66
CA GLU A 113 15.50 5.76 6.67
C GLU A 113 15.28 6.93 5.71
N ASP A 114 16.37 7.56 5.29
CA ASP A 114 16.34 8.60 4.26
C ASP A 114 15.87 8.01 2.93
N ILE A 115 14.97 8.70 2.25
CA ILE A 115 14.51 8.26 0.94
C ILE A 115 15.51 8.73 -0.13
N VAL A 116 15.99 7.78 -0.93
CA VAL A 116 16.83 8.12 -2.09
C VAL A 116 16.04 9.02 -3.05
N PRO A 117 16.54 10.23 -3.40
CA PRO A 117 15.88 11.12 -4.34
C PRO A 117 15.64 10.46 -5.71
N ASP A 118 14.57 10.86 -6.40
CA ASP A 118 14.17 10.33 -7.72
C ASP A 118 13.88 8.82 -7.75
N SER A 119 13.79 8.19 -6.57
CA SER A 119 13.42 6.79 -6.45
C SER A 119 11.89 6.60 -6.50
N PRO A 120 11.41 5.37 -6.75
CA PRO A 120 9.99 5.09 -6.61
C PRO A 120 9.44 5.38 -5.21
N PHE A 121 10.27 5.30 -4.17
CA PHE A 121 9.86 5.63 -2.80
C PHE A 121 9.69 7.14 -2.60
N ASP A 122 10.51 7.96 -3.27
CA ASP A 122 10.34 9.41 -3.32
C ASP A 122 9.01 9.79 -4.00
N ALA A 123 8.68 9.11 -5.10
CA ALA A 123 7.38 9.29 -5.76
C ALA A 123 6.19 8.86 -4.87
N THR A 124 6.32 7.78 -4.07
CA THR A 124 5.29 7.42 -3.09
C THR A 124 5.16 8.43 -1.96
N LEU A 125 6.28 8.97 -1.44
CA LEU A 125 6.29 10.02 -0.42
C LEU A 125 5.54 11.24 -0.93
N ALA A 126 5.92 11.75 -2.11
CA ALA A 126 5.28 12.90 -2.72
C ALA A 126 3.77 12.68 -2.94
N ALA A 127 3.35 11.45 -3.25
CA ALA A 127 1.94 11.11 -3.37
C ALA A 127 1.19 11.01 -2.03
N ALA A 128 1.87 10.55 -0.97
CA ALA A 128 1.30 10.42 0.38
C ALA A 128 1.19 11.78 1.10
N CYS A 129 2.15 12.68 0.86
CA CYS A 129 2.26 13.97 1.53
C CYS A 129 1.55 15.12 0.80
N LYS A 130 1.02 14.89 -0.42
CA LYS A 130 0.17 15.85 -1.12
C LYS A 130 -1.27 15.77 -0.60
N GLY A 131 -1.57 16.57 0.42
CA GLY A 131 -2.88 16.76 1.05
C GLY A 131 -2.76 17.60 2.31
#